data_AF-A0A7W0PET3-F1
#
_entry.id   AF-A0A7W0PET3-F1
#
_cell.length_a   1.000
_cell.length_b   1.000
_cell.length_c   1.000
_cell.angle_alpha   90.00
_cell.angle_beta   90.00
_cell.angle_gamma   90.00
#
_symmetry.space_group_name_H-M   'P 1'
#
loop_
_entity.id
_entity.type
_entity.pdbx_description
1 polymer ?
#
loop_
_entity_poly.entity_id
_entity_poly.type
_entity_poly.pdbx_seq_one_letter_code
_entity_poly.pdbx_strand_id
1 'polypeptide(L)' 'IEGENMRPVTWVLVEDVKSGAWGIGGNPLTTADVKALAAGVPVG' A
#
# COMPACT_ATOMS: atom_id res chain seq x y z
N ILE A 1 23.32 2.79 5.33
CA ILE A 1 21.89 2.52 5.08
C ILE A 1 21.60 1.19 5.78
N GLU A 2 20.85 1.21 6.88
CA GLU A 2 20.43 -0.02 7.56
C GLU A 2 19.52 -0.83 6.60
N GLY A 3 19.82 -2.11 6.39
CA GLY A 3 19.08 -2.99 5.48
C GLY A 3 19.67 -3.18 4.07
N GLU A 4 20.74 -2.47 3.69
CA GLU A 4 21.36 -2.65 2.36
C GLU A 4 21.83 -4.09 2.14
N ASN A 5 22.44 -4.69 3.16
CA ASN A 5 22.88 -6.09 3.14
C ASN A 5 21.72 -7.09 3.07
N MET A 6 20.48 -6.66 3.33
CA MET A 6 19.28 -7.50 3.27
C MET A 6 18.55 -7.41 1.92
N ARG A 7 18.88 -6.43 1.06
CA ARG A 7 18.27 -6.32 -0.28
C ARG A 7 18.44 -7.57 -1.13
N PRO A 8 19.61 -8.25 -1.17
CA PRO A 8 19.77 -9.45 -1.98
C PRO A 8 18.87 -10.63 -1.57
N VAL A 9 18.32 -10.59 -0.35
CA VAL A 9 17.49 -11.67 0.23
C VAL A 9 16.04 -11.24 0.49
N THR A 10 15.64 -10.04 0.09
CA THR A 10 14.26 -9.58 0.27
C THR A 10 13.37 -10.16 -0.82
N TRP A 11 12.51 -11.11 -0.45
CA TRP A 11 11.48 -11.66 -1.34
C TRP A 11 10.15 -10.95 -1.13
N VAL A 12 9.44 -10.67 -2.23
CA VAL A 12 8.14 -9.99 -2.23
C VAL A 12 7.12 -10.90 -2.90
N LEU A 13 5.96 -11.07 -2.26
CA LEU A 13 4.77 -11.64 -2.87
C LEU A 13 3.80 -10.51 -3.23
N VAL A 14 3.24 -10.56 -4.42
CA VAL A 14 2.20 -9.63 -4.86
C VAL A 14 0.92 -10.42 -5.05
N GLU A 15 -0.15 -9.99 -4.38
CA GLU A 15 -1.48 -10.58 -4.47
C GLU A 15 -2.48 -9.50 -4.86
N ASP A 16 -3.35 -9.82 -5.82
CA ASP A 16 -4.46 -8.95 -6.18
C ASP A 16 -5.60 -9.12 -5.18
N VAL A 17 -5.89 -8.06 -4.44
CA VAL A 17 -7.05 -7.96 -3.54
C VAL A 17 -8.08 -6.99 -4.10
N LYS A 18 -9.37 -7.31 -3.92
CA LYS A 18 -10.46 -6.46 -4.41
C LYS A 18 -10.41 -5.09 -3.72
N SER A 19 -10.75 -4.04 -4.45
CA SER A 19 -10.88 -2.68 -3.91
C SER A 19 -11.78 -2.65 -2.67
N GLY A 20 -11.32 -1.99 -1.60
CA GLY A 20 -12.05 -1.91 -0.33
C GLY A 20 -12.02 -3.18 0.53
N ALA A 21 -11.39 -4.27 0.09
CA ALA A 21 -11.24 -5.48 0.89
C ALA A 21 -10.07 -5.42 1.88
N TRP A 22 -9.24 -4.38 1.80
CA TRP A 22 -8.11 -4.13 2.69
C TRP A 22 -8.15 -2.69 3.19
N GLY A 23 -7.55 -2.40 4.35
CA GLY A 23 -7.65 -1.09 4.99
C GLY A 23 -6.45 -0.73 5.85
N ILE A 24 -6.28 0.57 6.08
CA ILE A 24 -5.21 1.14 6.90
C ILE A 24 -5.88 1.87 8.06
N GLY A 25 -5.45 1.60 9.30
CA GLY A 25 -6.01 2.26 10.48
C GLY A 25 -7.50 2.00 10.74
N GLY A 26 -8.05 0.91 10.19
CA GLY A 26 -9.48 0.57 10.30
C GLY A 26 -10.36 1.08 9.15
N ASN A 27 -9.80 1.88 8.23
CA ASN A 27 -10.54 2.42 7.08
C ASN A 27 -10.26 1.57 5.83
N PRO A 28 -11.28 1.00 5.18
CA PRO A 28 -11.13 0.34 3.89
C PRO A 28 -10.51 1.29 2.86
N LEU A 29 -9.52 0.81 2.11
CA LEU A 29 -8.84 1.57 1.07
C LEU A 29 -9.37 1.16 -0.30
N THR A 30 -9.99 2.09 -1.01
CA THR A 30 -10.46 1.86 -2.38
C THR A 30 -9.41 2.30 -3.41
N THR A 31 -9.58 1.84 -4.66
CA THR A 31 -8.76 2.31 -5.77
C THR A 31 -8.91 3.83 -6.01
N ALA A 32 -10.06 4.42 -5.69
CA ALA A 32 -10.25 5.86 -5.79
C ALA A 32 -9.41 6.61 -4.73
N ASP A 33 -9.38 6.10 -3.51
CA ASP A 33 -8.58 6.68 -2.41
C ASP A 33 -7.09 6.65 -2.74
N VAL A 34 -6.58 5.55 -3.31
CA VAL A 34 -5.18 5.47 -3.77
C VAL A 34 -4.85 6.56 -4.79
N LYS A 35 -5.76 6.82 -5.74
CA LYS A 35 -5.59 7.89 -6.73
C LYS A 35 -5.62 9.28 -6.09
N ALA A 36 -6.51 9.50 -5.13
CA ALA A 36 -6.61 10.76 -4.38
C ALA A 36 -5.32 11.02 -3.57
N LEU A 37 -4.82 10.00 -2.87
CA LEU A 37 -3.58 10.07 -2.09
C LEU A 37 -2.37 10.38 -2.98
N ALA A 38 -2.25 9.72 -4.14
CA ALA A 38 -1.20 10.00 -5.12
C ALA A 38 -1.25 11.45 -5.66
N ALA A 39 -2.44 12.05 -5.69
CA ALA A 39 -2.65 13.46 -6.03
C ALA A 39 -2.48 14.43 -4.84
N GLY A 40 -2.13 13.93 -3.65
CA GLY A 40 -1.98 14.74 -2.43
C GLY A 40 -3.30 15.18 -1.79
N VAL A 41 -4.42 14.55 -2.17
CA VAL A 41 -5.74 14.82 -1.59
C VAL A 41 -5.94 13.94 -0.34
N PRO A 42 -6.39 14.51 0.80
CA PRO A 42 -6.71 13.72 1.98
C PRO A 42 -7.75 12.64 1.69
N VAL A 43 -7.49 11.43 2.18
CA VAL A 43 -8.44 10.30 2.20
C VAL A 43 -8.96 10.12 3.63
N GLY A 44 -10.25 9.78 3.77
CA GLY A 44 -10.97 9.65 5.04
C GLY A 44 -11.21 8.20 5.41
#